data_AF-A0AAW7P889-F1
#
_entry.id   AF-A0AAW7P889-F1
#
_cell.length_a   1.000
_cell.length_b   1.000
_cell.length_c   1.000
_cell.angle_alpha   90.00
_cell.angle_beta   90.00
_cell.angle_gamma   90.00
#
_symmetry.space_group_name_H-M   'P 1'
#
loop_
_entity.id
_entity.type
_entity.pdbx_description
1 polymer ?
#
loop_
_entity_poly.entity_id
_entity_poly.type
_entity_poly.pdbx_seq_one_letter_code
_entity_poly.pdbx_strand_id
1 'polypeptide(L)'
;MEERDVIQEARTTITLLQTAFSKGFTPSPDTLRFRENLDQMLKGLRKARRVDNRLLIELEKFYQTASLLIGLGGLALNEEAFQAWRAYDHWHYEVVKPQLQVYGPTVVL
;
A
#
# COMPACT_ATOMS: atom_id res chain seq x y z
N MET A 1 -0.69 -23.36 11.55
CA MET A 1 -0.78 -22.19 10.66
C MET A 1 -0.03 -21.10 11.36
N GLU A 2 1.16 -20.72 10.89
CA GLU A 2 1.91 -19.62 11.51
C GLU A 2 1.05 -18.35 11.49
N GLU A 3 1.04 -17.63 12.60
CA GLU A 3 0.39 -16.33 12.69
C GLU A 3 1.12 -15.38 11.73
N ARG A 4 0.47 -14.99 10.62
CA ARG A 4 1.06 -14.07 9.64
C ARG A 4 1.37 -12.74 10.32
N ASP A 5 2.62 -12.30 10.26
CA ASP A 5 3.02 -10.97 10.72
C ASP A 5 2.68 -9.92 9.66
N VAL A 6 1.41 -9.54 9.60
CA VAL A 6 0.85 -8.58 8.63
C VAL A 6 1.61 -7.26 8.63
N ILE A 7 2.10 -6.78 9.79
CA ILE A 7 2.85 -5.53 9.87
C ILE A 7 4.19 -5.70 9.17
N GLN A 8 4.89 -6.80 9.42
CA GLN A 8 6.18 -7.07 8.78
C GLN A 8 6.05 -7.36 7.28
N GLU A 9 5.00 -8.06 6.86
CA GLU A 9 4.68 -8.28 5.44
C GLU A 9 4.38 -6.95 4.72
N ALA A 10 3.55 -6.08 5.32
CA ALA A 10 3.26 -4.75 4.78
C ALA A 10 4.54 -3.90 4.67
N ARG A 11 5.39 -3.90 5.70
CA ARG A 11 6.67 -3.18 5.68
C ARG A 11 7.57 -3.69 4.58
N THR A 12 7.65 -5.01 4.41
CA THR A 12 8.49 -5.63 3.38
C THR A 12 8.03 -5.24 1.98
N THR A 13 6.76 -5.45 1.66
CA THR A 13 6.20 -5.18 0.33
C THR A 13 6.26 -3.69 -0.03
N ILE A 14 5.92 -2.79 0.90
CA ILE A 14 5.98 -1.34 0.67
C ILE A 14 7.43 -0.84 0.56
N THR A 15 8.36 -1.41 1.33
CA THR A 15 9.80 -1.05 1.22
C THR A 15 10.37 -1.50 -0.13
N LEU A 16 9.99 -2.69 -0.61
CA LEU A 16 10.39 -3.17 -1.94
C LEU A 16 9.86 -2.24 -3.03
N LEU A 17 8.58 -1.85 -2.94
CA LEU A 17 7.97 -0.88 -3.86
C LEU A 17 8.69 0.48 -3.84
N GLN A 18 8.97 1.04 -2.65
CA GLN A 18 9.70 2.30 -2.53
C GLN A 18 11.11 2.20 -3.12
N THR A 19 11.80 1.09 -2.88
CA THR A 19 13.16 0.86 -3.39
C THR A 19 13.17 0.80 -4.91
N ALA A 20 12.27 0.01 -5.50
CA ALA A 20 12.14 -0.12 -6.95
C ALA A 20 11.74 1.21 -7.61
N PHE A 21 10.78 1.93 -7.01
CA PHE A 21 10.34 3.24 -7.47
C PHE A 21 11.48 4.28 -7.46
N SER A 22 12.35 4.25 -6.46
CA SER A 22 13.45 5.22 -6.31
C SER A 22 14.51 5.12 -7.41
N LYS A 23 14.70 3.93 -8.01
CA LYS A 23 15.73 3.70 -9.06
C LYS A 23 15.46 4.41 -10.39
N GLY A 24 14.23 4.86 -10.62
CA GLY A 24 13.81 5.57 -11.85
C GLY A 24 13.15 6.91 -11.55
N PHE A 25 13.40 7.49 -10.36
CA PHE A 25 12.67 8.66 -9.90
C PHE A 25 12.94 9.88 -10.77
N THR A 26 11.90 10.37 -11.44
CA THR A 26 11.88 11.68 -12.11
C THR A 26 10.80 12.55 -11.46
N PRO A 27 11.13 13.76 -10.98
CA PRO A 27 10.16 14.61 -10.28
C PRO A 27 9.01 15.05 -11.19
N SER A 28 7.78 14.79 -10.75
CA SER A 28 6.52 15.30 -11.28
C SER A 28 5.53 15.42 -10.12
N PRO A 29 4.40 16.14 -10.27
CA PRO A 29 3.40 16.23 -9.20
C PRO A 29 2.95 14.84 -8.69
N ASP A 30 2.74 13.89 -9.60
CA ASP A 30 2.27 12.55 -9.22
C ASP A 30 3.38 11.68 -8.63
N THR A 31 4.63 11.78 -9.11
CA THR A 31 5.75 11.02 -8.51
C THR A 31 6.07 11.54 -7.10
N LEU A 32 5.93 12.84 -6.85
CA LEU A 32 6.07 13.44 -5.52
C LEU A 32 4.96 12.97 -4.58
N ARG A 33 3.70 13.00 -5.02
CA ARG A 33 2.56 12.49 -4.26
C ARG A 33 2.70 11.01 -3.93
N PHE A 34 3.14 10.21 -4.89
CA PHE A 34 3.36 8.77 -4.67
C PHE A 34 4.47 8.51 -3.66
N ARG A 35 5.58 9.24 -3.76
CA ARG A 35 6.67 9.17 -2.77
C ARG A 35 6.19 9.54 -1.37
N GLU A 36 5.44 10.62 -1.25
CA GLU A 36 4.90 11.06 0.04
C GLU A 36 3.91 10.03 0.62
N ASN A 37 3.06 9.42 -0.21
CA ASN A 37 2.18 8.33 0.19
C ASN A 37 2.97 7.12 0.74
N LEU A 38 4.07 6.71 0.08
CA LEU A 38 4.97 5.66 0.55
C LEU A 38 5.62 6.01 1.90
N ASP A 39 6.15 7.22 2.02
CA ASP A 39 6.83 7.68 3.23
C ASP A 39 5.89 7.73 4.44
N GLN A 40 4.67 8.25 4.25
CA GLN A 40 3.68 8.29 5.33
C GLN A 40 3.24 6.88 5.76
N MET A 41 3.03 5.96 4.81
CA MET A 41 2.65 4.60 5.13
C MET A 41 3.76 3.85 5.89
N LEU A 42 5.01 3.95 5.43
CA LEU A 42 6.15 3.35 6.14
C LEU A 42 6.36 3.94 7.53
N LYS A 43 6.16 5.26 7.69
CA LYS A 43 6.18 5.91 9.00
C LYS A 43 5.08 5.42 9.92
N GLY A 44 3.87 5.21 9.39
CA GLY A 44 2.74 4.62 10.12
C GLY A 44 3.04 3.20 10.58
N LEU A 45 3.54 2.35 9.68
CA LEU A 45 3.90 0.97 9.96
C LEU A 45 5.00 0.83 11.03
N ARG A 46 6.00 1.72 11.03
CA ARG A 46 7.04 1.74 12.09
C ARG A 46 6.46 1.98 13.49
N LYS A 47 5.30 2.61 13.60
CA LYS A 47 4.63 2.90 14.88
C LYS A 47 3.56 1.88 15.24
N ALA A 48 3.13 1.05 14.29
CA ALA A 48 2.12 0.03 14.51
C ALA A 48 2.66 -1.05 15.45
N ARG A 49 1.86 -1.40 16.48
CA ARG A 49 2.20 -2.46 17.45
C ARG A 49 1.35 -3.71 17.31
N ARG A 50 0.21 -3.58 16.62
CA ARG A 50 -0.77 -4.64 16.38
C ARG A 50 -1.54 -4.31 15.12
N VAL A 51 -2.14 -5.33 14.54
CA VAL A 51 -3.11 -5.18 13.45
C VAL A 51 -4.44 -4.83 14.08
N ASP A 52 -4.87 -3.58 13.94
CA ASP A 52 -6.22 -3.14 14.29
C ASP A 52 -6.90 -2.51 13.09
N ASN A 53 -8.22 -2.29 13.19
CA ASN A 53 -8.99 -1.77 12.06
C ASN A 53 -8.50 -0.39 11.60
N ARG A 54 -7.88 0.41 12.49
CA ARG A 54 -7.27 1.69 12.10
C ARG A 54 -6.09 1.46 11.16
N LEU A 55 -5.19 0.52 11.47
CA LEU A 55 -4.10 0.17 10.55
C LEU A 55 -4.63 -0.34 9.20
N LEU A 56 -5.64 -1.21 9.22
CA LEU A 56 -6.25 -1.75 7.99
C LEU A 56 -6.85 -0.63 7.12
N ILE A 57 -7.50 0.36 7.73
CA ILE A 57 -8.02 1.53 7.03
C ILE A 57 -6.90 2.36 6.40
N GLU A 58 -5.78 2.57 7.11
CA GLU A 58 -4.64 3.31 6.55
C GLU A 58 -3.98 2.58 5.39
N LEU A 59 -3.87 1.24 5.47
CA LEU A 59 -3.41 0.42 4.35
C LEU A 59 -4.35 0.52 3.14
N GLU A 60 -5.66 0.50 3.36
CA GLU A 60 -6.66 0.70 2.30
C GLU A 60 -6.56 2.09 1.66
N LYS A 61 -6.38 3.15 2.45
CA LYS A 61 -6.19 4.51 1.91
C LYS A 61 -4.92 4.63 1.08
N PHE A 62 -3.82 4.04 1.56
CA PHE A 62 -2.57 3.96 0.80
C PHE A 62 -2.80 3.26 -0.54
N TYR A 63 -3.46 2.10 -0.52
CA TYR A 63 -3.78 1.31 -1.69
C TYR A 63 -4.62 2.09 -2.72
N GLN A 64 -5.70 2.75 -2.27
CA GLN A 64 -6.57 3.54 -3.13
C GLN A 64 -5.82 4.72 -3.77
N THR A 65 -5.00 5.42 -2.98
CA THR A 65 -4.19 6.55 -3.47
C THR A 65 -3.16 6.09 -4.49
N ALA A 66 -2.45 4.98 -4.22
CA ALA A 66 -1.49 4.38 -5.14
C ALA A 66 -2.16 3.94 -6.44
N SER A 67 -3.28 3.23 -6.34
CA SER A 67 -4.06 2.75 -7.49
C SER A 67 -4.54 3.91 -8.36
N LEU A 68 -5.01 5.00 -7.75
CA LEU A 68 -5.42 6.20 -8.47
C LEU A 68 -4.25 6.81 -9.26
N LEU A 69 -3.10 7.02 -8.61
CA LEU A 69 -1.94 7.63 -9.24
C LEU A 69 -1.40 6.77 -10.40
N ILE A 70 -1.36 5.45 -10.23
CA ILE A 70 -0.84 4.49 -11.22
C ILE A 70 -1.83 4.27 -12.38
N GLY A 71 -3.12 4.13 -12.08
CA GLY A 71 -4.13 3.71 -13.07
C GLY A 71 -4.82 4.87 -13.81
N LEU A 72 -4.98 6.02 -13.15
CA LEU A 72 -5.69 7.18 -13.70
C LEU A 72 -4.86 8.48 -13.66
N GLY A 73 -3.76 8.50 -12.91
CA GLY A 73 -2.81 9.61 -12.87
C GLY A 73 -1.75 9.53 -13.96
N GLY A 74 -0.82 10.49 -13.93
CA GLY A 74 0.34 10.54 -14.82
C GLY A 74 1.56 9.78 -14.31
N LEU A 75 1.40 8.92 -13.30
CA LEU A 75 2.51 8.18 -12.70
C LEU A 75 2.93 7.01 -13.60
N ALA A 76 4.05 7.18 -14.31
CA ALA A 76 4.69 6.08 -15.03
C ALA A 76 5.67 5.35 -14.09
N LEU A 77 5.39 4.06 -13.81
CA LEU A 77 6.31 3.18 -13.13
C LEU A 77 7.23 2.49 -14.14
N ASN A 78 8.50 2.29 -13.77
CA ASN A 78 9.36 1.35 -14.51
C ASN A 78 8.91 -0.09 -14.23
N GLU A 79 9.41 -1.05 -15.01
CA GLU A 79 9.02 -2.46 -14.89
C GLU A 79 9.22 -3.00 -13.47
N GLU A 80 10.36 -2.73 -12.83
CA GLU A 80 10.66 -3.20 -11.48
C GLU A 80 9.66 -2.66 -10.44
N ALA A 81 9.34 -1.37 -10.49
CA ALA A 81 8.39 -0.72 -9.60
C ALA A 81 6.96 -1.19 -9.87
N PHE A 82 6.61 -1.43 -11.13
CA PHE A 82 5.31 -1.99 -11.50
C PHE A 82 5.13 -3.40 -10.94
N GLN A 83 6.13 -4.27 -11.07
CA GLN A 83 6.09 -5.62 -10.48
C GLN A 83 6.01 -5.58 -8.95
N ALA A 84 6.78 -4.68 -8.30
CA ALA A 84 6.68 -4.49 -6.86
C ALA A 84 5.29 -3.97 -6.43
N TRP A 85 4.67 -3.11 -7.24
CA TRP A 85 3.29 -2.68 -7.03
C TRP A 85 2.31 -3.84 -7.17
N ARG A 86 2.44 -4.68 -8.21
CA ARG A 86 1.59 -5.87 -8.41
C ARG A 86 1.70 -6.86 -7.24
N ALA A 87 2.90 -7.03 -6.69
CA ALA A 87 3.11 -7.86 -5.50
C ALA A 87 2.39 -7.28 -4.27
N TYR A 88 2.47 -5.96 -4.06
CA TYR A 88 1.71 -5.30 -3.00
C TYR A 88 0.19 -5.38 -3.22
N ASP A 89 -0.29 -5.13 -4.44
CA ASP A 89 -1.71 -5.22 -4.82
C ASP A 89 -2.28 -6.60 -4.50
N HIS A 90 -1.58 -7.66 -4.90
CA HIS A 90 -1.98 -9.03 -4.60
C HIS A 90 -2.02 -9.31 -3.10
N TRP A 91 -0.96 -8.95 -2.36
CA TRP A 91 -0.91 -9.09 -0.91
C TRP A 91 -2.04 -8.32 -0.21
N HIS A 92 -2.35 -7.09 -0.67
CA HIS A 92 -3.41 -6.26 -0.12
C HIS A 92 -4.78 -6.92 -0.23
N TYR A 93 -5.09 -7.50 -1.40
CA TYR A 93 -6.34 -8.23 -1.62
C TYR A 93 -6.46 -9.51 -0.79
N GLU A 94 -5.36 -10.24 -0.61
CA GLU A 94 -5.40 -11.48 0.18
C GLU A 94 -5.43 -11.22 1.69
N VAL A 95 -4.73 -10.20 2.16
CA VAL A 95 -4.46 -10.01 3.59
C VAL A 95 -5.27 -8.88 4.19
N VAL A 96 -5.34 -7.72 3.53
CA VAL A 96 -5.97 -6.52 4.11
C VAL A 96 -7.47 -6.52 3.88
N LYS A 97 -7.92 -6.73 2.63
CA LYS A 97 -9.34 -6.66 2.25
C LYS A 97 -10.26 -7.55 3.09
N PRO A 98 -9.93 -8.82 3.38
CA PRO A 98 -10.84 -9.69 4.14
C PRO A 98 -10.97 -9.32 5.62
N GLN A 99 -9.96 -8.62 6.17
CA GLN A 99 -9.92 -8.23 7.58
C GLN A 99 -10.48 -6.83 7.82
N LEU A 100 -10.56 -5.99 6.76
CA LEU A 100 -11.00 -4.61 6.86
C LEU A 100 -12.48 -4.52 7.24
N GLN A 101 -12.77 -3.92 8.39
CA GLN A 101 -14.13 -3.64 8.82
C GLN A 101 -14.49 -2.20 8.46
N VAL A 102 -15.27 -2.03 7.39
CA VAL A 102 -15.84 -0.73 7.04
C VAL A 102 -17.10 -0.54 7.87
N TYR A 103 -17.12 0.47 8.75
CA TYR A 103 -18.34 0.84 9.46
C TYR A 103 -19.32 1.48 8.46
N GLY A 104 -20.24 0.67 7.96
CA GLY A 104 -21.39 1.02 7.13
C GLY A 104 -22.42 -0.09 7.23
N PRO A 105 -23.70 0.13 6.86
CA PRO A 105 -24.67 -0.95 6.84
C PRO A 105 -24.17 -2.01 5.86
N THR A 106 -23.75 -3.16 6.40
CA THR A 106 -23.52 -4.37 5.60
C THR A 106 -24.85 -4.73 4.97
N VAL A 107 -25.06 -4.32 3.71
CA VAL A 107 -26.11 -4.93 2.90
C VAL A 107 -25.59 -6.32 2.57
N VAL A 108 -25.96 -7.28 3.42
CA VAL A 108 -25.95 -8.68 3.04
C VAL A 108 -27.02 -8.79 1.96
N LEU A 109 -26.60 -8.99 0.72
CA LEU A 109 -27.48 -9.37 -0.39
C LEU A 109 -27.78 -10.87 -0.31
#